data_AF-A0AAD5FUV3-F1
#
_entry.id   AF-A0AAD5FUV3-F1
#
_cell.length_a   1.000
_cell.length_b   1.000
_cell.length_c   1.000
_cell.angle_alpha   90.00
_cell.angle_beta   90.00
_cell.angle_gamma   90.00
#
_symmetry.space_group_name_H-M   'P 1'
#
loop_
_entity.id
_entity.type
_entity.pdbx_description
1 polymer ?
#
loop_
_entity_poly.entity_id
_entity_poly.type
_entity_poly.pdbx_seq_one_letter_code
_entity_poly.pdbx_strand_id
1 'polypeptide(L)' 'CGIDLAQGGFFVRQGEYICTLDYQRLYGTRCFSCEQFIEGEVVSALGKTYHPRCFVCAVCK' A
#
# COMPACT_ATOMS: atom_id res chain seq x y z
N CYS A 1 -6.20 -8.18 13.78
CA CYS A 1 -7.52 -8.33 13.14
C CYS A 1 -8.36 -9.50 13.70
N GLY A 2 -7.77 -10.54 14.30
CA GLY A 2 -8.53 -11.72 14.80
C GLY A 2 -8.99 -12.69 13.71
N ILE A 3 -8.51 -12.51 12.48
CA ILE A 3 -8.83 -13.33 11.32
C ILE A 3 -7.83 -14.48 11.25
N ASP A 4 -8.31 -15.65 10.84
CA ASP A 4 -7.45 -16.81 10.59
C ASP A 4 -6.44 -16.51 9.45
N LEU A 5 -5.16 -16.65 9.76
CA LEU A 5 -4.06 -16.34 8.83
C LEU A 5 -3.89 -17.40 7.72
N ALA A 6 -4.60 -18.53 7.78
CA ALA A 6 -4.53 -19.55 6.74
C ALA A 6 -5.45 -19.24 5.55
N GLN A 7 -6.48 -18.39 5.73
CA GLN A 7 -7.41 -18.01 4.66
C GLN A 7 -6.98 -16.81 3.82
N GLY A 8 -6.10 -15.96 4.34
CA GLY A 8 -5.53 -14.82 3.62
C GLY A 8 -4.07 -14.66 4.03
N GLY A 9 -3.18 -14.46 3.05
CA GLY A 9 -1.74 -14.42 3.28
C GLY A 9 -1.32 -13.56 4.48
N PHE A 10 -0.21 -13.95 5.10
CA PHE A 10 0.33 -13.27 6.27
C PHE A 10 1.75 -12.75 6.01
N PHE A 11 2.13 -11.74 6.77
CA PHE A 11 3.48 -11.20 6.82
C PHE A 11 4.11 -11.46 8.18
N VAL A 12 5.40 -11.73 8.21
CA VAL A 12 6.17 -11.85 9.47
C VAL A 12 7.04 -10.62 9.62
N ARG A 13 6.88 -9.89 10.72
CA ARG A 13 7.68 -8.70 11.02
C ARG A 13 8.03 -8.67 12.51
N GLN A 14 9.33 -8.59 12.82
CA GLN A 14 9.83 -8.60 14.19
C GLN A 14 9.35 -9.80 15.04
N GLY A 15 9.06 -10.94 14.40
CA GLY A 15 8.57 -12.14 15.06
C GLY A 15 7.04 -12.20 15.23
N GLU A 16 6.32 -11.15 14.84
CA GLU A 16 4.85 -11.11 14.86
C GLU A 16 4.26 -11.45 13.50
N TYR A 17 3.12 -12.16 13.52
CA TYR A 17 2.35 -12.52 12.33
C TYR A 17 1.22 -11.53 12.12
N ILE A 18 1.21 -10.88 10.96
CA ILE A 18 0.29 -9.79 10.65
C ILE A 18 -0.50 -10.17 9.39
N CYS A 19 -1.84 -10.11 9.48
CA CYS A 19 -2.70 -10.36 8.33
C CYS A 19 -2.45 -9.32 7.23
N THR A 20 -2.61 -9.68 5.95
CA THR A 20 -2.38 -8.76 4.82
C THR A 20 -3.07 -7.40 5.00
N LEU A 21 -4.31 -7.41 5.50
CA LEU A 21 -5.09 -6.19 5.76
C LEU A 21 -4.43 -5.29 6.83
N ASP A 22 -3.99 -5.87 7.94
CA ASP A 22 -3.34 -5.11 9.01
C ASP A 22 -1.95 -4.64 8.57
N TYR A 23 -1.22 -5.44 7.80
CA TYR A 23 0.07 -5.04 7.24
C TYR A 23 -0.10 -3.82 6.34
N GLN A 24 -1.10 -3.82 5.47
CA GLN A 24 -1.41 -2.67 4.62
C GLN A 24 -1.86 -1.45 5.43
N ARG A 25 -2.65 -1.64 6.50
CA ARG A 25 -3.07 -0.51 7.36
C ARG A 25 -1.91 0.11 8.14
N LEU A 26 -1.01 -0.71 8.68
CA LEU A 26 0.10 -0.28 9.52
C LEU A 26 1.29 0.23 8.72
N TYR A 27 1.54 -0.35 7.55
CA TYR A 27 2.78 -0.16 6.79
C TYR A 27 2.56 0.09 5.30
N GLY A 28 1.32 0.09 4.83
CA GLY A 28 1.01 0.32 3.43
C GLY A 28 1.36 1.75 3.01
N THR A 29 1.93 1.87 1.82
CA THR A 29 2.17 3.17 1.20
C THR A 29 0.88 3.69 0.58
N ARG A 30 0.53 4.95 0.83
CA ARG A 30 -0.67 5.58 0.26
C ARG A 30 -0.31 6.43 -0.94
N CYS A 31 -1.15 6.38 -1.96
CA CYS A 31 -1.02 7.26 -3.11
C CYS A 31 -1.40 8.68 -2.70
N PHE A 32 -0.52 9.65 -2.99
CA PHE A 32 -0.76 11.05 -2.69
C PHE A 32 -1.93 11.64 -3.48
N SER A 33 -2.25 11.08 -4.66
CA SER A 33 -3.31 11.61 -5.52
C SER A 33 -4.71 11.07 -5.24
N CYS A 34 -4.85 9.83 -4.77
CA CYS A 34 -6.17 9.20 -4.57
C CYS A 34 -6.38 8.65 -3.16
N GLU A 35 -5.37 8.78 -2.29
CA GLU A 35 -5.39 8.42 -0.87
C GLU A 35 -5.62 6.92 -0.57
N GLN A 36 -5.71 6.08 -1.61
CA GLN A 36 -5.78 4.64 -1.53
C GLN A 36 -4.38 4.02 -1.36
N PHE A 37 -4.35 2.83 -0.76
CA PHE A 37 -3.11 2.06 -0.65
C PHE A 37 -2.60 1.65 -2.04
N ILE A 38 -1.27 1.66 -2.19
CA ILE A 38 -0.58 1.19 -3.39
C ILE A 38 -0.26 -0.28 -3.19
N GLU A 39 -0.88 -1.11 -4.02
CA GLU A 39 -0.56 -2.53 -4.14
C GLU A 39 0.36 -2.70 -5.36
N GLY A 40 1.52 -3.32 -5.16
CA GLY A 40 2.49 -3.56 -6.24
C GLY A 40 3.38 -2.35 -6.56
N GLU A 41 3.41 -1.94 -7.82
CA GLU A 41 4.34 -0.93 -8.33
C GLU A 41 4.02 0.48 -7.83
N VAL A 42 5.09 1.23 -7.52
CA VAL A 42 5.02 2.60 -7.02
C VAL A 42 5.86 3.54 -7.87
N VAL A 43 5.35 4.76 -8.05
CA VAL A 43 6.13 5.89 -8.60
C VAL A 43 6.40 6.88 -7.46
N SER A 44 7.67 7.22 -7.25
CA SER A 44 8.11 8.18 -6.24
C SER A 44 8.62 9.45 -6.91
N ALA A 45 8.03 10.60 -6.58
CA ALA A 45 8.45 11.90 -7.09
C ALA A 45 8.28 12.98 -6.02
N LEU A 46 9.30 13.82 -5.84
CA LEU A 46 9.30 14.95 -4.88
C LEU A 46 8.87 14.55 -3.46
N GLY A 47 9.34 13.39 -2.98
CA GLY A 47 9.02 12.88 -1.64
C GLY A 47 7.59 12.33 -1.48
N LYS A 48 6.84 12.19 -2.58
CA LYS A 48 5.47 11.65 -2.61
C LYS A 48 5.42 10.38 -3.43
N THR A 49 4.51 9.50 -3.07
CA THR A 49 4.28 8.20 -3.72
C THR A 49 2.94 8.18 -4.44
N TYR A 50 2.90 7.58 -5.63
CA TYR A 50 1.72 7.54 -6.49
C TYR A 50 1.55 6.15 -7.09
N HIS A 51 0.31 5.76 -7.37
CA HIS A 51 0.09 4.69 -8.36
C HIS A 51 0.61 5.16 -9.72
N PRO A 52 1.12 4.25 -10.57
CA PRO A 52 1.52 4.58 -11.94
C PRO A 52 0.41 5.31 -12.72
N ARG A 53 -0.84 4.86 -12.58
CA ARG A 53 -2.02 5.47 -13.22
C ARG A 53 -2.39 6.85 -12.66
N CYS A 54 -1.94 7.18 -11.45
CA CYS A 54 -2.25 8.44 -10.78
C CYS A 54 -1.16 9.49 -10.98
N PHE A 55 0.03 9.10 -11.41
CA PHE A 55 1.13 10.00 -11.73
C PHE A 55 0.98 10.52 -13.17
N VAL A 56 0.00 11.41 -13.35
CA VAL A 56 -0.34 12.01 -14.66
C VAL A 56 -0.09 13.51 -14.64
N CYS A 57 0.15 14.08 -15.82
CA CYS A 57 0.34 15.52 -15.97
C CYS A 57 -0.92 16.28 -15.52
N ALA A 58 -0.75 17.27 -14.65
CA ALA A 58 -1.88 18.09 -14.18
C ALA A 58 -2.51 18.94 -15.30
N VAL A 59 -1.78 19.18 -16.39
CA VAL A 59 -2.22 20.02 -17.51
C VAL A 59 -2.94 19.22 -18.60
N CYS A 60 -2.50 17.99 -18.89
CA CYS A 60 -2.94 17.26 -20.09
C CYS A 60 -3.39 15.80 -19.80
N LYS A 61 -4.02 15.57 -18.65
CA LYS A 61 -4.49 14.23 -18.22
C LYS A 61 -5.16 13.44 -19.33
#